data_AF-X1APX7-F1
#
_entry.id   AF-X1APX7-F1
#
_cell.length_a   1.000
_cell.length_b   1.000
_cell.length_c   1.000
_cell.angle_alpha   90.00
_cell.angle_beta   90.00
_cell.angle_gamma   90.00
#
_symmetry.space_group_name_H-M   'P 1'
#
loop_
_entity.id
_entity.type
_entity.pdbx_description
1 polymer ?
#
loop_
_entity_poly.entity_id
_entity_poly.type
_entity_poly.pdbx_seq_one_letter_code
_entity_poly.pdbx_strand_id
1 'polypeptide(L)' 'MNNRKKFILVDGQGLLYRAFYALPQLTTTYGQVVNAIYGFTMILIRLLEEEKPEYIVITFDTPVPTFRHKKFE' A
#
# COMPACT_ATOMS: atom_id res chain seq x y z
N MET A 1 -27.06 -18.59 4.77
CA MET A 1 -26.21 -17.39 4.98
C MET A 1 -25.01 -17.50 4.07
N ASN A 2 -24.73 -16.48 3.25
CA ASN A 2 -23.55 -16.48 2.38
C ASN A 2 -22.29 -16.36 3.25
N ASN A 3 -21.62 -17.48 3.49
CA ASN A 3 -20.41 -17.57 4.31
C ASN A 3 -19.13 -17.20 3.52
N ARG A 4 -19.24 -16.25 2.57
CA ARG A 4 -18.09 -15.86 1.75
C ARG A 4 -17.24 -14.85 2.49
N LYS A 5 -16.12 -15.33 3.04
CA LYS A 5 -15.07 -14.50 3.64
C LYS A 5 -14.45 -13.59 2.57
N LYS A 6 -14.39 -12.29 2.84
CA LYS A 6 -13.77 -11.32 1.94
C LYS A 6 -12.26 -11.32 2.15
N PHE A 7 -11.50 -11.48 1.08
CA PHE A 7 -10.04 -11.38 1.07
C PHE A 7 -9.61 -10.25 0.14
N ILE A 8 -8.81 -9.32 0.66
CA ILE A 8 -8.31 -8.16 -0.10
C ILE A 8 -6.81 -8.30 -0.35
N LEU A 9 -6.40 -8.07 -1.59
CA LEU A 9 -5.00 -7.96 -1.97
C LEU A 9 -4.70 -6.53 -2.41
N VAL A 10 -3.62 -5.96 -1.88
CA VAL A 10 -3.20 -4.58 -2.13
C VAL A 10 -1.80 -4.58 -2.75
N ASP A 11 -1.63 -3.87 -3.86
CA ASP A 11 -0.33 -3.45 -4.35
C ASP A 11 0.18 -2.28 -3.51
N GLY A 12 1.15 -2.55 -2.65
CA GLY A 12 1.69 -1.60 -1.69
C GLY A 12 2.53 -0.50 -2.32
N GLN A 13 3.33 -0.80 -3.36
CA GLN A 13 4.13 0.23 -4.03
C GLN A 13 3.24 1.19 -4.82
N GLY A 14 2.28 0.66 -5.57
CA GLY A 14 1.31 1.48 -6.30
C GLY A 14 0.51 2.38 -5.35
N LEU A 15 0.08 1.85 -4.19
CA LEU A 15 -0.68 2.63 -3.22
C LEU A 15 0.17 3.70 -2.52
N LEU A 16 1.42 3.39 -2.14
CA LEU A 16 2.35 4.37 -1.57
C LEU A 16 2.65 5.50 -2.55
N TYR A 17 2.86 5.19 -3.83
CA TYR A 17 3.08 6.18 -4.87
C TYR A 17 1.88 7.13 -4.98
N ARG A 18 0.66 6.59 -5.02
CA ARG A 18 -0.56 7.41 -5.03
C ARG A 18 -0.67 8.28 -3.77
N ALA A 19 -0.41 7.72 -2.60
CA ALA A 19 -0.47 8.45 -1.34
C ALA A 19 0.54 9.61 -1.27
N PHE A 20 1.75 9.41 -1.82
CA PHE A 20 2.77 10.44 -1.87
C PHE A 20 2.32 11.65 -2.70
N TYR A 21 1.76 11.43 -3.90
CA TYR A 21 1.36 12.53 -4.78
C TYR A 21 -0.03 13.11 -4.49
N ALA A 22 -0.88 12.39 -3.74
CA ALA A 22 -2.21 12.86 -3.38
C ALA A 22 -2.22 13.90 -2.25
N LEU A 23 -1.15 13.96 -1.44
CA LEU A 23 -1.05 14.84 -0.29
C LEU A 23 0.06 15.88 -0.49
N PRO A 24 -0.09 17.10 0.08
CA PRO A 24 1.01 18.05 0.15
C PRO A 24 2.18 17.45 0.92
N GLN A 25 3.38 18.01 0.74
CA GLN A 25 4.56 17.57 1.47
C GLN A 25 4.37 17.79 2.98
N LEU A 26 4.32 16.69 3.73
CA LEU A 26 4.26 16.68 5.19
C LEU A 26 5.63 16.30 5.72
N THR A 27 6.12 17.03 6.72
CA THR A 27 7.41 16.79 7.36
C THR A 27 7.28 16.68 8.87
N THR A 28 8.13 15.87 9.48
CA THR A 28 8.27 15.83 10.94
C THR A 28 9.02 17.08 11.43
N THR A 29 9.08 17.29 12.74
CA THR A 29 9.86 18.38 13.36
C THR A 29 11.36 18.32 13.05
N TYR A 30 11.87 17.16 12.63
CA TYR A 30 13.25 16.96 12.21
C TYR A 30 13.45 17.03 10.68
N GLY A 31 12.41 17.40 9.93
CA GLY A 31 12.45 17.59 8.48
C GLY A 31 12.22 16.33 7.63
N GLN A 32 11.93 15.18 8.23
CA GLN A 32 11.68 13.94 7.49
C GLN A 32 10.35 14.00 6.76
N VAL A 33 10.35 13.75 5.45
CA VAL A 33 9.12 13.70 4.62
C VAL A 33 8.33 12.42 4.93
N VAL A 34 7.03 12.57 5.21
CA VAL A 34 6.15 11.49 5.71
C VAL A 34 4.77 11.42 5.05
N ASN A 35 4.47 12.26 4.06
CA ASN A 35 3.18 12.31 3.37
C ASN A 35 2.75 10.96 2.76
N ALA A 36 3.68 10.21 2.15
CA ALA A 36 3.38 8.88 1.60
C ALA A 36 2.83 7.92 2.66
N ILE A 37 3.52 7.80 3.80
CA ILE A 37 3.17 6.87 4.87
C ILE A 37 1.87 7.31 5.54
N TYR A 38 1.71 8.63 5.76
CA TYR A 38 0.49 9.19 6.32
C TYR A 38 -0.73 8.89 5.43
N GLY A 39 -0.64 9.18 4.13
CA GLY A 39 -1.73 8.93 3.18
C GLY A 39 -2.04 7.43 3.01
N PHE A 40 -1.01 6.60 2.94
CA PHE A 40 -1.16 5.14 2.85
C PHE A 40 -1.90 4.59 4.07
N THR A 41 -1.51 5.01 5.27
CA THR A 41 -2.12 4.56 6.52
C THR A 41 -3.59 4.98 6.61
N MET A 42 -3.90 6.22 6.21
CA MET A 42 -5.29 6.71 6.13
C MET A 42 -6.15 5.86 5.19
N ILE A 43 -5.63 5.52 4.00
CA ILE A 43 -6.36 4.67 3.04
C ILE A 43 -6.57 3.26 3.60
N LEU A 44 -5.53 2.69 4.24
CA LEU A 44 -5.61 1.36 4.82
C LEU A 44 -6.63 1.28 5.96
N ILE A 45 -6.67 2.26 6.86
CA ILE A 45 -7.65 2.32 7.95
C ILE A 45 -9.07 2.35 7.38
N ARG A 46 -9.34 3.25 6.43
CA ARG A 46 -10.64 3.34 5.76
C ARG A 46 -11.05 2.03 5.09
N LEU A 47 -10.12 1.39 4.37
CA LEU A 47 -10.35 0.11 3.72
C LEU A 47 -10.78 -0.97 4.73
N LEU A 48 -10.10 -1.06 5.89
CA LEU A 48 -10.44 -2.04 6.92
C LEU A 48 -11.81 -1.77 7.56
N GLU A 49 -12.14 -0.50 7.80
CA GLU A 49 -13.41 -0.08 8.41
C GLU A 49 -14.61 -0.30 7.48
N GLU A 50 -14.46 0.05 6.20
CA GLU A 50 -15.52 -0.01 5.19
C GLU A 50 -15.74 -1.45 4.68
N GLU A 51 -14.65 -2.13 4.31
CA GLU A 51 -14.76 -3.44 3.66
C GLU A 51 -14.89 -4.60 4.65
N LYS A 52 -14.41 -4.41 5.89
CA LYS A 52 -14.38 -5.43 6.95
C LYS A 52 -13.93 -6.81 6.44
N PRO A 53 -12.74 -6.89 5.81
CA PRO A 53 -12.27 -8.15 5.26
C PRO A 53 -11.88 -9.12 6.38
N GLU A 54 -12.01 -10.42 6.11
CA GLU A 54 -11.49 -11.45 7.00
C GLU A 54 -9.96 -11.56 6.88
N TYR A 55 -9.45 -11.34 5.67
CA TYR A 55 -8.04 -11.44 5.34
C TYR A 55 -7.62 -10.23 4.51
N ILE A 56 -6.39 -9.77 4.72
CA ILE A 56 -5.76 -8.75 3.90
C ILE A 56 -4.30 -9.09 3.69
N VAL A 57 -3.81 -8.91 2.46
CA VAL A 57 -2.39 -9.02 2.12
C VAL A 57 -1.97 -7.79 1.34
N ILE A 58 -0.81 -7.24 1.71
CA ILE A 58 -0.18 -6.12 1.01
C ILE A 58 1.15 -6.62 0.45
N THR A 59 1.35 -6.47 -0.86
CA THR A 59 2.56 -6.91 -1.55
C THR A 59 3.47 -5.73 -1.86
N PHE A 60 4.78 -5.93 -1.73
CA PHE A 60 5.79 -4.97 -2.17
C PHE A 60 6.72 -5.66 -3.16
N ASP A 61 7.18 -4.91 -4.15
CA ASP A 61 8.16 -5.44 -5.09
C ASP A 61 9.46 -5.81 -4.39
N THR A 62 10.02 -6.92 -4.84
CA THR A 62 11.24 -7.46 -4.29
C THR A 62 12.46 -6.73 -4.86
N PRO A 63 13.50 -6.45 -4.05
CA PRO A 63 14.72 -5.83 -4.57
C PRO A 63 15.58 -6.80 -5.39
N VAL A 64 15.29 -8.11 -5.37
CA VAL A 64 16.08 -9.11 -6.11
C VAL A 64 15.60 -9.28 -7.57
N PRO A 65 16.52 -9.51 -8.53
CA PRO A 65 16.16 -9.73 -9.92
C PRO A 65 15.17 -10.89 -10.09
N THR A 66 14.04 -10.59 -10.73
CA THR A 66 13.05 -11.61 -11.08
C THR A 66 13.48 -12.39 -12.33
N PHE A 67 12.78 -13.47 -12.65
CA PHE A 67 13.00 -14.22 -13.89
C PHE A 67 12.88 -13.33 -15.15
N ARG A 68 12.09 -12.25 -15.09
CA ARG A 68 11.94 -11.30 -16.20
C ARG A 68 13.18 -10.46 -16.38
N HIS A 69 13.77 -9.97 -15.29
CA HIS A 69 15.03 -9.20 -15.34
C HIS A 69 16.10 -10.03 -16.04
N LYS A 70 16.29 -11.29 -15.61
CA LYS A 70 17.26 -12.22 -16.22
C LYS A 70 17.05 -12.51 -17.72
N LYS A 71 15.85 -12.27 -18.26
CA LYS A 71 15.49 -12.59 -19.65
C LYS A 71 15.50 -11.36 -20.57
N PHE A 72 15.32 -10.17 -20.03
CA PHE A 72 15.08 -8.95 -20.82
C PHE A 72 16.02 -7.78 -20.46
N GLU A 73 16.86 -7.92 -19.44
CA GLU A 73 18.01 -7.04 -19.14
C GLU A 73 19.32 -7.78 -19.42
#